data_AF-A0A8I3AX24-F1
#
_entry.id   AF-A0A8I3AX24-F1
#
_cell.length_a   1.000
_cell.length_b   1.000
_cell.length_c   1.000
_cell.angle_alpha   90.00
_cell.angle_beta   90.00
_cell.angle_gamma   90.00
#
_symmetry.space_group_name_H-M   'P 1'
#
loop_
_entity.id
_entity.type
_entity.pdbx_description
1 polymer ?
#
loop_
_entity_poly.entity_id
_entity_poly.type
_entity_poly.pdbx_seq_one_letter_code
_entity_poly.pdbx_strand_id
1 'polypeptide(L)'
;MLNLLLTPNPSTTPDNTTQRSKHPAKRQRKQNPPSPPPTLPTLPPELQSLITAHLSYPDALSLKHTNRHFFQTTDTGVRLKVAWLLERRAQRLACPSCGRGCDLASDLRFCRGGVARVIRRRRMHGECESRAGLGAYIP
;
A
#
# COMPACT_ATOMS: atom_id res chain seq x y z
N MET A 1 -35.55 -19.18 -13.71
CA MET A 1 -36.64 -18.41 -14.37
C MET A 1 -36.07 -17.05 -14.71
N LEU A 2 -35.85 -16.58 -15.94
CA LEU A 2 -36.08 -17.02 -17.33
C LEU A 2 -34.86 -16.45 -18.12
N ASN A 3 -34.04 -17.21 -18.86
CA ASN A 3 -34.19 -17.57 -20.30
C ASN A 3 -34.75 -16.40 -21.15
N LEU A 4 -34.28 -16.03 -22.35
CA LEU A 4 -33.36 -16.54 -23.37
C LEU A 4 -33.53 -15.58 -24.58
N LEU A 5 -32.59 -15.57 -25.55
CA LEU A 5 -32.78 -15.23 -27.00
C LEU A 5 -32.88 -13.74 -27.40
N LEU A 6 -31.92 -13.24 -28.20
CA LEU A 6 -31.88 -13.16 -29.68
C LEU A 6 -32.82 -12.09 -30.31
N THR A 7 -32.18 -11.05 -30.87
CA THR A 7 -32.46 -10.23 -32.09
C THR A 7 -33.88 -10.21 -32.70
N PRO A 8 -34.40 -9.08 -33.23
CA PRO A 8 -33.91 -8.55 -34.53
C PRO A 8 -33.96 -7.01 -34.72
N ASN A 9 -33.14 -6.51 -35.66
CA ASN A 9 -33.33 -5.20 -36.30
C ASN A 9 -34.56 -5.22 -37.21
N PRO A 10 -35.20 -4.06 -37.46
CA PRO A 10 -35.28 -3.62 -38.85
C PRO A 10 -35.07 -2.12 -39.05
N SER A 11 -34.53 -1.84 -40.23
CA SER A 11 -34.19 -0.55 -40.83
C SER A 11 -35.39 0.35 -41.07
N THR A 12 -35.21 1.67 -40.89
CA THR A 12 -35.99 2.69 -41.60
C THR A 12 -35.10 3.90 -41.91
N THR A 13 -34.69 4.01 -43.16
CA THR A 13 -34.32 5.29 -43.82
C THR A 13 -35.62 5.97 -44.28
N PRO A 14 -35.69 7.32 -44.35
CA PRO A 14 -35.23 7.99 -45.56
C PRO A 14 -34.45 9.29 -45.33
N ASP A 15 -33.62 9.59 -46.34
CA ASP A 15 -33.14 10.88 -46.85
C ASP A 15 -33.58 12.17 -46.14
N ASN A 16 -32.64 13.10 -45.92
CA ASN A 16 -32.54 14.25 -46.83
C ASN A 16 -31.30 15.15 -46.59
N THR A 17 -30.73 15.61 -47.70
CA THR A 17 -30.09 16.92 -47.93
C THR A 17 -28.74 17.23 -47.25
N THR A 18 -27.70 17.03 -48.05
CA THR A 18 -26.67 18.02 -48.41
C THR A 18 -26.43 19.17 -47.44
N GLN A 19 -25.30 19.13 -46.71
CA GLN A 19 -24.39 20.29 -46.63
C GLN A 19 -22.94 19.82 -46.61
N ARG A 20 -22.27 20.08 -47.73
CA ARG A 20 -20.83 19.95 -47.95
C ARG A 20 -20.12 21.05 -47.15
N SER A 21 -19.61 20.71 -45.97
CA SER A 21 -18.62 21.55 -45.27
C SER A 21 -17.25 20.88 -45.36
N LYS A 22 -16.42 21.38 -46.27
CA LYS A 22 -15.00 20.99 -46.39
C LYS A 22 -14.25 21.56 -45.18
N HIS A 23 -14.06 20.74 -44.16
CA HIS A 23 -13.07 20.98 -43.11
C HIS A 23 -11.96 19.94 -43.25
N PRO A 24 -10.67 20.31 -43.16
CA PRO A 24 -9.59 19.34 -43.22
C PRO A 24 -9.72 18.38 -42.04
N ALA A 25 -9.73 17.08 -42.33
CA ALA A 25 -9.79 16.02 -41.33
C ALA A 25 -8.59 16.12 -40.39
N LYS A 26 -8.76 16.84 -39.27
CA LYS A 26 -7.86 16.71 -38.12
C LYS A 26 -8.02 15.27 -37.63
N ARG A 27 -7.03 14.45 -37.99
CA ARG A 27 -6.82 13.10 -37.48
C ARG A 27 -6.70 13.20 -35.96
N GLN A 28 -7.83 13.14 -35.26
CA GLN A 28 -7.85 13.13 -33.81
C GLN A 28 -7.12 11.86 -33.38
N ARG A 29 -5.88 12.01 -32.92
CA ARG A 29 -5.22 10.98 -32.13
C ARG A 29 -6.17 10.70 -30.97
N LYS A 30 -6.86 9.56 -30.98
CA LYS A 30 -7.47 8.98 -29.79
C LYS A 30 -6.34 8.84 -28.78
N GLN A 31 -6.21 9.81 -27.89
CA GLN A 31 -5.30 9.70 -26.76
C GLN A 31 -5.91 8.63 -25.86
N ASN A 32 -5.21 7.51 -25.68
CA ASN A 32 -5.58 6.55 -24.66
C ASN A 32 -5.52 7.28 -23.30
N PRO A 33 -6.46 7.02 -22.38
CA PRO A 33 -6.41 7.61 -21.05
C PRO A 33 -5.05 7.30 -20.40
N PRO A 34 -4.49 8.23 -19.60
CA PRO A 34 -3.22 8.00 -18.93
C PRO A 34 -3.33 6.76 -18.06
N SER A 35 -2.38 5.83 -18.22
CA SER A 35 -2.29 4.65 -17.37
C SER A 35 -2.15 5.08 -15.92
N PRO A 36 -2.84 4.42 -14.97
CA PRO A 36 -2.71 4.76 -13.56
C PRO A 36 -1.24 4.64 -13.13
N PRO A 37 -0.80 5.47 -12.17
CA PRO A 37 0.57 5.40 -11.66
C PRO A 37 0.85 4.02 -11.07
N PRO A 38 2.08 3.50 -11.20
CA PRO A 38 2.44 2.22 -10.62
C PRO A 38 2.25 2.28 -9.11
N THR A 39 1.57 1.26 -8.57
CA THR A 39 1.36 1.07 -7.14
C THR A 39 2.25 -0.09 -6.65
N LEU A 40 2.49 -0.18 -5.34
CA LEU A 40 3.28 -1.28 -4.76
C LEU A 40 2.88 -2.69 -5.25
N PRO A 41 1.59 -3.07 -5.31
CA PRO A 41 1.19 -4.40 -5.80
C PRO A 41 1.37 -4.59 -7.32
N THR A 42 1.53 -3.52 -8.10
CA THR A 42 1.79 -3.64 -9.56
C THR A 42 3.27 -3.84 -9.89
N LEU A 43 4.16 -3.73 -8.89
CA LEU A 43 5.58 -4.03 -9.07
C LEU A 43 5.82 -5.54 -9.27
N PRO A 44 6.90 -5.94 -9.95
CA PRO A 44 7.35 -7.33 -9.97
C PRO A 44 7.58 -7.89 -8.56
N PRO A 45 7.31 -9.19 -8.32
CA PRO A 45 7.49 -9.82 -7.01
C PRO A 45 8.89 -9.65 -6.42
N GLU A 46 9.93 -9.62 -7.25
CA GLU A 46 11.32 -9.45 -6.81
C GLU A 46 11.54 -8.09 -6.15
N LEU A 47 10.96 -7.03 -6.73
CA LEU A 47 11.02 -5.70 -6.14
C LEU A 47 10.18 -5.62 -4.86
N GLN A 48 9.02 -6.27 -4.84
CA GLN A 48 8.20 -6.35 -3.63
C GLN A 48 8.94 -7.06 -2.49
N SER A 49 9.61 -8.17 -2.78
CA SER A 49 10.42 -8.91 -1.83
C SER A 49 11.61 -8.10 -1.32
N LEU A 50 12.27 -7.34 -2.21
CA LEU A 50 13.37 -6.46 -1.80
C LEU A 50 12.88 -5.34 -0.89
N ILE A 51 11.75 -4.70 -1.22
CA ILE A 51 11.15 -3.66 -0.37
C ILE A 51 10.77 -4.23 1.00
N THR A 52 10.09 -5.38 1.05
CA THR A 52 9.64 -5.97 2.32
C THR A 52 10.81 -6.40 3.20
N ALA A 53 11.93 -6.84 2.63
CA ALA A 53 13.14 -7.21 3.36
C ALA A 53 13.81 -6.03 4.09
N HIS A 54 13.55 -4.79 3.66
CA HIS A 54 14.10 -3.58 4.27
C HIS A 54 13.18 -2.93 5.32
N LEU A 55 11.98 -3.47 5.53
CA LEU A 55 11.04 -2.89 6.49
C LEU A 55 11.37 -3.29 7.93
N SER A 56 11.20 -2.35 8.85
CA SER A 56 11.23 -2.64 10.29
C SER A 56 9.99 -3.46 10.68
N TYR A 57 10.06 -4.22 11.78
CA TYR A 57 8.93 -5.04 12.26
C TYR A 57 7.55 -4.35 12.23
N PRO A 58 7.35 -3.15 12.83
CA PRO A 58 6.04 -2.50 12.83
C PRO A 58 5.53 -2.14 11.44
N ASP A 59 6.44 -1.82 10.51
CA ASP A 59 6.08 -1.43 9.15
C ASP A 59 5.78 -2.66 8.29
N ALA A 60 6.59 -3.71 8.41
CA ALA A 60 6.35 -5.01 7.78
C ALA A 60 5.02 -5.63 8.22
N LEU A 61 4.73 -5.61 9.53
CA LEU A 61 3.45 -6.08 10.05
C LEU A 61 2.28 -5.25 9.52
N SER A 62 2.44 -3.93 9.41
CA SER A 62 1.42 -3.07 8.85
C SER A 62 1.17 -3.41 7.38
N LEU A 63 2.22 -3.57 6.57
CA LEU A 63 2.14 -3.97 5.16
C LEU A 63 1.43 -5.31 5.00
N LYS A 64 1.79 -6.30 5.83
CA LYS A 64 1.19 -7.63 5.87
C LYS A 64 -0.34 -7.59 6.02
N HIS A 65 -0.88 -6.60 6.74
CA HIS A 65 -2.31 -6.44 6.97
C HIS A 65 -3.02 -5.53 5.96
N THR A 66 -2.35 -4.99 4.95
CA THR A 66 -2.99 -4.14 3.93
C THR A 66 -3.65 -4.94 2.80
N ASN A 67 -3.06 -6.06 2.39
CA ASN A 67 -3.49 -6.85 1.24
C ASN A 67 -3.21 -8.34 1.47
N ARG A 68 -4.07 -9.22 0.96
CA ARG A 68 -3.90 -10.68 0.98
C ARG A 68 -2.56 -11.13 0.37
N HIS A 69 -2.09 -10.48 -0.69
CA HIS A 69 -0.79 -10.77 -1.32
C HIS A 69 0.36 -10.58 -0.32
N PHE A 70 0.44 -9.40 0.29
CA PHE A 70 1.46 -9.09 1.29
C PHE A 70 1.31 -9.90 2.57
N PHE A 71 0.09 -10.32 2.91
CA PHE A 71 -0.13 -11.22 4.04
C PHE A 71 0.62 -12.54 3.89
N GLN A 72 0.74 -13.04 2.67
CA GLN A 72 1.38 -14.31 2.34
C GLN A 72 2.89 -14.16 2.08
N THR A 73 3.33 -13.01 1.53
CA THR A 73 4.72 -12.82 1.10
C THR A 73 5.60 -12.08 2.09
N THR A 74 5.03 -11.29 3.01
CA THR A 74 5.81 -10.49 3.97
C THR A 74 6.21 -11.33 5.18
N ASP A 75 7.51 -11.47 5.41
CA ASP A 75 8.04 -12.15 6.60
C ASP A 75 8.02 -11.22 7.83
N THR A 76 7.37 -11.68 8.89
CA THR A 76 7.32 -11.04 10.22
C THR A 76 7.87 -11.98 11.31
N GLY A 77 8.83 -12.84 10.93
CA GLY A 77 9.42 -13.84 11.79
C GLY A 77 10.18 -13.30 13.00
N VAL A 78 10.65 -14.24 13.82
CA VAL A 78 11.38 -13.96 15.08
C VAL A 78 12.59 -13.05 14.85
N ARG A 79 13.33 -13.26 13.76
CA ARG A 79 14.52 -12.46 13.42
C ARG A 79 14.20 -10.97 13.34
N LEU A 80 13.11 -10.62 12.66
CA LEU A 80 12.70 -9.24 12.48
C LEU A 80 12.24 -8.60 13.80
N LYS A 81 11.52 -9.36 14.63
CA LYS A 81 11.10 -8.93 15.98
C LYS A 81 12.29 -8.64 16.88
N VAL A 82 13.28 -9.55 16.89
CA VAL A 82 14.50 -9.39 17.69
C VAL A 82 15.35 -8.23 17.18
N ALA A 83 15.56 -8.13 15.87
CA ALA A 83 16.29 -7.02 15.26
C ALA A 83 15.69 -5.66 15.66
N TRP A 84 14.35 -5.55 15.59
CA TRP A 84 13.64 -4.35 16.02
C TRP A 84 13.84 -4.04 17.51
N LEU A 85 13.76 -5.05 18.40
CA LEU A 85 14.01 -4.84 19.84
C LEU A 85 15.45 -4.37 20.12
N LEU A 86 16.44 -4.94 19.41
CA LEU A 86 17.84 -4.55 19.51
C LEU A 86 18.05 -3.11 19.03
N GLU A 87 17.48 -2.74 17.89
CA GLU A 87 17.53 -1.38 17.34
C GLU A 87 16.95 -0.36 18.34
N ARG A 88 15.79 -0.65 18.93
CA ARG A 88 15.18 0.21 19.96
C ARG A 88 16.08 0.41 21.16
N ARG A 89 16.75 -0.66 21.62
CA ARG A 89 17.70 -0.58 22.73
C ARG A 89 18.91 0.28 22.37
N ALA A 90 19.42 0.15 21.15
CA ALA A 90 20.53 0.97 20.64
C ALA A 90 20.15 2.46 20.59
N GLN A 91 18.91 2.78 20.20
CA GLN A 91 18.36 4.13 20.17
C GLN A 91 17.92 4.66 21.54
N ARG A 92 18.18 3.93 22.63
CA ARG A 92 17.78 4.28 24.02
C ARG A 92 16.28 4.57 24.17
N LEU A 93 15.45 3.97 23.31
CA LEU A 93 14.00 4.07 23.40
C LEU A 93 13.47 3.15 24.51
N ALA A 94 12.27 3.47 25.02
CA ALA A 94 11.62 2.66 26.03
C ALA A 94 11.39 1.22 25.52
N CYS A 95 11.99 0.24 26.20
CA CYS A 95 11.87 -1.16 25.83
C CYS A 95 10.50 -1.73 26.26
N PRO A 96 9.78 -2.44 25.38
CA PRO A 96 8.44 -2.95 25.69
C PRO A 96 8.40 -4.10 26.72
N SER A 97 9.55 -4.67 27.11
CA SER A 97 9.66 -5.86 27.97
C SER A 97 10.03 -5.58 29.43
N CYS A 98 9.84 -4.36 29.96
CA CYS A 98 10.15 -4.05 31.36
C CYS A 98 9.27 -4.88 32.33
N GLY A 99 9.78 -6.05 32.76
CA GLY A 99 9.20 -6.91 33.81
C GLY A 99 8.65 -8.27 33.33
N ARG A 100 8.16 -8.40 32.10
CA ARG A 100 7.78 -9.68 31.47
C ARG A 100 8.33 -9.71 30.05
N GLY A 101 9.01 -10.80 29.69
CA GLY A 101 9.59 -10.98 28.35
C GLY A 101 8.55 -10.85 27.23
N CYS A 102 9.00 -10.56 26.02
CA CYS A 102 8.15 -10.58 24.83
C CYS A 102 7.98 -12.01 24.33
N ASP A 103 6.75 -12.42 24.02
CA ASP A 103 6.48 -13.70 23.36
C ASP A 103 6.70 -13.54 21.85
N LEU A 104 7.75 -14.17 21.32
CA LEU A 104 8.16 -14.06 19.93
C LEU A 104 7.41 -15.03 19.00
N ALA A 105 6.62 -15.96 19.54
CA ALA A 105 6.07 -17.10 18.80
C ALA A 105 5.11 -16.70 17.67
N SER A 106 4.31 -15.65 17.85
CA SER A 106 3.43 -15.12 16.80
C SER A 106 3.30 -13.61 16.87
N ASP A 107 2.85 -12.99 15.79
CA ASP A 107 2.59 -11.53 15.77
C ASP A 107 1.52 -11.15 16.80
N LEU A 108 0.46 -11.95 16.91
CA LEU A 108 -0.61 -11.71 17.88
C LEU A 108 -0.08 -11.74 19.32
N ARG A 109 0.82 -12.66 19.65
CA ARG A 109 1.39 -12.74 21.01
C ARG A 109 2.43 -11.65 21.25
N PHE A 110 3.26 -11.37 20.25
CA PHE A 110 4.29 -10.36 20.33
C PHE A 110 3.72 -8.95 20.50
N CYS A 111 2.66 -8.62 19.76
CA CYS A 111 2.01 -7.31 19.83
C CYS A 111 1.19 -7.07 21.10
N ARG A 112 1.22 -7.94 22.12
CA ARG A 112 0.49 -7.73 23.38
C ARG A 112 1.24 -6.81 24.34
N GLY A 113 0.50 -6.20 25.28
CA GLY A 113 1.06 -5.46 26.41
C GLY A 113 1.92 -4.27 26.00
N GLY A 114 3.19 -4.28 26.41
CA GLY A 114 4.13 -3.17 26.18
C GLY A 114 4.38 -2.87 24.70
N VAL A 115 4.42 -3.90 23.85
CA VAL A 115 4.63 -3.74 22.39
C VAL A 115 3.46 -2.99 21.75
N ALA A 116 2.20 -3.31 22.12
CA ALA A 116 1.03 -2.57 21.63
C ALA A 116 1.12 -1.07 21.91
N ARG A 117 1.56 -0.72 23.13
CA ARG A 117 1.71 0.68 23.55
C ARG A 117 2.77 1.40 22.75
N VAL A 118 3.89 0.73 22.50
CA VAL A 118 4.99 1.25 21.68
C VAL A 118 4.54 1.48 20.23
N ILE A 119 3.91 0.48 19.59
CA ILE A 119 3.39 0.61 18.22
C ILE A 119 2.37 1.75 18.12
N ARG A 120 1.48 1.90 19.12
CA ARG A 120 0.52 3.01 19.19
C ARG A 120 1.23 4.37 19.29
N ARG A 121 2.23 4.51 20.17
CA ARG A 121 3.01 5.76 20.31
C ARG A 121 3.74 6.13 19.02
N ARG A 122 4.28 5.16 18.30
CA ARG A 122 4.95 5.39 17.01
C ARG A 122 3.99 5.99 15.97
N ARG A 123 2.73 5.56 15.93
CA ARG A 123 1.68 6.15 15.07
C ARG A 123 1.31 7.59 15.43
N MET A 124 1.45 7.93 16.71
CA MET A 124 1.20 9.28 17.22
C MET A 124 2.46 10.16 17.17
N HIS A 125 3.51 9.73 16.48
CA HIS A 125 4.81 10.43 16.44
C HIS A 125 5.42 10.71 17.82
N GLY A 126 5.03 9.96 18.86
CA GLY A 126 5.41 10.24 20.25
C GLY A 126 6.89 9.98 20.59
N GLU A 127 7.64 9.41 19.66
CA GLU A 127 9.09 9.17 19.77
C GLU A 127 9.89 9.94 18.71
N CYS A 128 9.20 10.71 17.84
CA CYS A 128 9.88 11.60 16.92
C CYS A 128 10.55 12.69 17.75
N GLU A 129 11.85 12.92 17.55
CA GLU A 129 12.51 14.03 18.20
C GLU A 129 11.86 15.32 17.71
N SER A 130 11.30 16.10 18.64
CA SER A 130 10.97 17.52 18.43
C SER A 130 12.28 18.32 18.29
N ARG A 131 13.17 17.97 17.36
CA ARG A 131 14.27 18.87 17.02
C ARG A 131 13.70 20.04 16.26
N ALA A 132 13.31 21.07 17.01
CA ALA A 132 13.29 22.44 16.51
C ALA A 132 14.67 22.70 15.90
N GLY A 133 14.78 22.59 14.58
CA GLY A 133 16.04 22.75 13.85
C GLY A 133 16.13 22.10 12.47
N LEU A 134 15.27 21.14 12.15
CA LEU A 134 15.13 20.59 10.77
C LEU A 134 13.65 20.52 10.36
N GLY A 135 12.90 21.55 10.75
CA GLY A 135 11.53 21.77 10.30
C GLY A 135 11.53 22.12 8.82
N ALA A 136 10.76 21.38 8.05
CA ALA A 136 10.54 21.57 6.63
C ALA A 136 10.18 23.04 6.32
N TYR A 137 10.99 23.68 5.47
CA TYR A 137 10.51 24.78 4.64
C TYR A 137 9.61 24.16 3.58
N ILE A 138 8.29 24.28 3.77
CA ILE A 138 7.30 24.01 2.73
C ILE A 138 6.92 25.38 2.17
N PRO A 139 7.29 25.72 0.93
CA PRO A 139 6.86 26.95 0.27
C PRO A 139 5.35 26.97 0.01
#